data_AF-A0A4V6PAA8-F1
#
_entry.id   AF-A0A4V6PAA8-F1
#
_cell.length_a   1.000
_cell.length_b   1.000
_cell.length_c   1.000
_cell.angle_alpha   90.00
_cell.angle_beta   90.00
_cell.angle_gamma   90.00
#
_symmetry.space_group_name_H-M   'P 1'
#
loop_
_entity.id
_entity.type
_entity.pdbx_description
1 polymer ?
#
loop_
_entity_poly.entity_id
_entity_poly.type
_entity_poly.pdbx_seq_one_letter_code
_entity_poly.pdbx_strand_id
1 'polypeptide(L)'
;MRMMLRARLDTQLASEAVKSGRMPTIMQSLYERLSPEAAYYCPVEGARGCTFVFDMQDTSQIPSIAEPFFEELGAEIDITPVMNRDDLLQGLQTLEQG
;
A
#
# COMPACT_ATOMS: atom_id res chain seq x y z
N MET A 1 -3.74 -12.18 -5.84
CA MET A 1 -2.89 -11.44 -6.80
C MET A 1 -1.96 -10.54 -6.00
N ARG A 2 -0.64 -10.58 -6.27
CA ARG A 2 0.31 -9.71 -5.59
C ARG A 2 0.14 -8.27 -6.07
N MET A 3 -0.18 -7.39 -5.12
CA MET A 3 -0.41 -5.96 -5.34
C MET A 3 0.60 -5.15 -4.53
N MET A 4 1.02 -4.01 -5.08
CA MET A 4 1.73 -2.97 -4.37
C MET A 4 0.80 -1.77 -4.23
N LEU A 5 0.60 -1.30 -3.00
CA LEU A 5 -0.02 -0.02 -2.69
C LEU A 5 1.06 0.96 -2.24
N ARG A 6 1.14 2.11 -2.89
CA ARG A 6 1.95 3.25 -2.45
C ARG A 6 1.02 4.37 -2.03
N ALA A 7 1.16 4.87 -0.81
CA ALA A 7 0.36 5.97 -0.29
C ALA A 7 1.23 7.18 0.06
N ARG A 8 0.80 8.35 -0.41
CA ARG A 8 1.30 9.67 -0.03
C ARG A 8 0.24 10.32 0.86
N LEU A 9 0.56 10.57 2.12
CA LEU A 9 -0.40 11.09 3.09
C LEU A 9 -0.52 12.61 2.98
N ASP A 10 -1.72 13.15 3.21
CA ASP A 10 -1.88 14.59 3.37
C ASP A 10 -1.05 15.08 4.56
N THR A 11 -0.32 16.17 4.36
CA THR A 11 0.65 16.65 5.34
C THR A 11 -0.03 17.17 6.60
N GLN A 12 -1.17 17.87 6.45
CA GLN A 12 -1.88 18.47 7.57
C GLN A 12 -2.57 17.38 8.40
N LEU A 13 -3.39 16.53 7.77
CA LEU A 13 -4.13 15.45 8.43
C LEU A 13 -3.19 14.47 9.11
N ALA A 14 -2.12 14.04 8.43
CA ALA A 14 -1.16 13.15 9.06
C ALA A 14 -0.39 13.82 10.22
N SER A 15 -0.21 15.16 10.20
CA SER A 15 0.39 15.88 11.34
C SER A 15 -0.56 15.92 12.54
N GLU A 16 -1.85 16.13 12.29
CA GLU A 16 -2.90 16.12 13.31
C GLU A 16 -3.07 14.73 13.91
N ALA A 17 -3.05 13.68 13.10
CA ALA A 17 -3.08 12.29 13.56
C ALA A 17 -1.86 11.93 14.43
N VAL A 18 -0.67 12.45 14.12
CA VAL A 18 0.51 12.29 14.98
C VAL A 18 0.36 13.06 16.29
N LYS A 19 -0.04 14.34 16.25
CA LYS A 19 -0.22 15.17 17.45
C LYS A 19 -1.29 14.64 18.40
N SER A 20 -2.36 14.07 17.85
CA SER A 20 -3.45 13.45 18.61
C SER A 20 -3.14 12.04 19.09
N GLY A 21 -2.00 11.45 18.69
CA GLY A 21 -1.61 10.09 19.07
C GLY A 21 -2.40 8.98 18.37
N ARG A 22 -3.23 9.30 17.37
CA ARG A 22 -4.03 8.32 16.60
C ARG A 22 -3.22 7.57 15.55
N MET A 23 -2.10 8.15 15.08
CA MET A 23 -1.30 7.59 14.00
C MET A 23 -0.89 6.11 14.21
N PRO A 24 -0.39 5.67 15.39
CA PRO A 24 -0.05 4.27 15.61
C PRO A 24 -1.26 3.32 15.45
N THR A 25 -2.43 3.72 15.97
CA THR A 25 -3.67 2.92 15.87
C THR A 25 -4.14 2.80 14.42
N ILE A 26 -4.08 3.90 13.65
CA ILE A 26 -4.42 3.90 12.23
C ILE A 26 -3.50 2.94 11.47
N MET A 27 -2.18 3.05 11.68
CA MET A 27 -1.19 2.20 11.00
C MET A 27 -1.32 0.72 11.39
N GLN A 28 -1.63 0.42 12.66
CA GLN A 28 -1.89 -0.95 13.11
C GLN A 28 -3.12 -1.54 12.42
N SER A 29 -4.23 -0.79 12.37
CA SER A 29 -5.46 -1.21 11.69
C SER A 29 -5.22 -1.47 10.19
N LEU A 30 -4.47 -0.59 9.52
CA LEU A 30 -4.07 -0.79 8.11
C LEU A 30 -3.23 -2.04 7.93
N TYR A 31 -2.26 -2.28 8.81
CA TYR A 31 -1.40 -3.46 8.76
C TYR A 31 -2.19 -4.76 8.93
N GLU A 32 -3.10 -4.81 9.92
CA GLU A 32 -3.96 -5.98 10.15
C GLU A 32 -4.89 -6.26 8.97
N ARG A 33 -5.49 -5.21 8.40
CA ARG A 33 -6.38 -5.32 7.23
C ARG A 33 -5.66 -5.85 6.01
N LEU A 34 -4.47 -5.34 5.73
CA LEU A 34 -3.70 -5.70 4.52
C LEU A 34 -2.93 -7.00 4.69
N SER A 35 -2.51 -7.33 5.92
CA SER A 35 -1.60 -8.44 6.21
C SER A 35 -0.43 -8.50 5.20
N PRO A 36 0.32 -7.40 5.03
CA PRO A 36 1.28 -7.27 3.95
C PRO A 36 2.45 -8.25 4.12
N GLU A 37 2.95 -8.79 3.01
CA GLU A 37 4.22 -9.55 3.00
C GLU A 37 5.43 -8.62 3.17
N ALA A 38 5.29 -7.34 2.80
CA ALA A 38 6.29 -6.32 3.04
C ALA A 38 5.65 -4.96 3.29
N ALA A 39 6.16 -4.22 4.29
CA ALA A 39 5.74 -2.87 4.63
C ALA A 39 6.96 -1.97 4.75
N TYR A 40 6.96 -0.86 4.00
CA TYR A 40 8.01 0.14 4.03
C TYR A 40 7.41 1.51 4.34
N TYR A 41 8.06 2.27 5.20
CA TYR A 41 7.64 3.61 5.58
C TYR A 41 8.75 4.57 5.19
N CYS A 42 8.45 5.45 4.24
CA CYS A 42 9.43 6.36 3.66
C CYS A 42 8.74 7.62 3.12
N PRO A 43 9.47 8.72 2.91
CA PRO A 43 8.90 9.87 2.24
C PRO A 43 8.48 9.51 0.81
N VAL A 44 7.25 9.88 0.43
CA VAL A 44 6.73 9.76 -0.93
C VAL A 44 6.52 11.18 -1.46
N GLU A 45 7.33 11.56 -2.46
CA GLU A 45 7.30 12.90 -3.07
C GLU A 45 7.46 14.04 -2.05
N GLY A 46 8.25 13.81 -0.99
CA GLY A 46 8.51 14.80 0.07
C GLY A 46 7.45 14.87 1.18
N ALA A 47 6.41 14.03 1.15
CA ALA A 47 5.43 13.89 2.24
C ALA A 47 5.59 12.55 2.97
N ARG A 48 4.93 12.40 4.13
CA ARG A 48 4.86 11.09 4.82
C ARG A 48 4.17 10.10 3.89
N GLY A 49 4.72 8.89 3.80
CA GLY A 49 4.14 7.87 2.96
C GLY A 49 4.52 6.47 3.40
N CYS A 50 3.93 5.51 2.72
CA CYS A 50 4.19 4.09 2.94
C CYS A 50 4.00 3.31 1.65
N THR A 51 4.58 2.11 1.63
CA THR A 51 4.40 1.14 0.57
C THR A 51 4.12 -0.22 1.20
N PHE A 52 3.05 -0.86 0.76
CA PHE A 52 2.64 -2.19 1.17
C PHE A 52 2.62 -3.11 -0.03
N VAL A 53 3.20 -4.30 0.13
CA VAL A 53 3.03 -5.41 -0.82
C VAL A 53 2.17 -6.47 -0.14
N PHE A 54 1.07 -6.84 -0.77
CA PHE A 54 0.05 -7.73 -0.18
C PHE A 54 -0.64 -8.56 -1.27
N ASP A 55 -1.35 -9.61 -0.85
CA ASP A 55 -2.14 -10.43 -1.75
C ASP A 55 -3.61 -9.97 -1.74
N MET A 56 -4.12 -9.56 -2.90
CA MET A 56 -5.52 -9.16 -3.11
C MET A 56 -6.26 -10.27 -3.86
N GLN A 57 -7.34 -10.78 -3.28
CA GLN A 57 -8.10 -11.90 -3.84
C GLN A 57 -9.06 -11.46 -4.94
N ASP A 58 -9.67 -10.29 -4.78
CA ASP A 58 -10.69 -9.79 -5.70
C ASP A 58 -10.62 -8.26 -5.81
N THR A 59 -10.92 -7.72 -6.99
CA THR A 59 -10.85 -6.27 -7.25
C THR A 59 -11.91 -5.47 -6.48
N SER A 60 -13.00 -6.10 -6.04
CA SER A 60 -13.98 -5.49 -5.14
C SER A 60 -13.42 -5.16 -3.75
N GLN A 61 -12.21 -5.65 -3.42
CA GLN A 61 -11.52 -5.27 -2.19
C GLN A 61 -10.89 -3.86 -2.26
N ILE A 62 -10.77 -3.26 -3.44
CA ILE A 62 -10.12 -1.94 -3.61
C ILE A 62 -10.77 -0.88 -2.70
N PRO A 63 -12.10 -0.66 -2.68
CA PRO A 63 -12.69 0.33 -1.78
C PRO A 63 -12.40 0.03 -0.30
N SER A 64 -12.52 -1.23 0.14
CA SER A 64 -12.26 -1.56 1.55
C SER A 64 -10.80 -1.37 1.95
N ILE A 65 -9.86 -1.47 1.01
CA ILE A 65 -8.44 -1.18 1.19
C ILE A 65 -8.18 0.34 1.17
N ALA A 66 -8.76 1.05 0.20
CA ALA A 66 -8.45 2.45 -0.10
C ALA A 66 -9.13 3.45 0.84
N GLU A 67 -10.40 3.23 1.20
CA GLU A 67 -11.19 4.18 1.99
C GLU A 67 -10.50 4.60 3.31
N PRO A 68 -9.91 3.69 4.11
CA PRO A 68 -9.19 4.11 5.32
C PRO A 68 -8.02 5.07 5.06
N PHE A 69 -7.34 4.96 3.91
CA PHE A 69 -6.28 5.91 3.54
C PHE A 69 -6.85 7.28 3.19
N PHE A 70 -7.99 7.30 2.50
CA PHE A 70 -8.67 8.54 2.12
C PHE A 70 -9.29 9.25 3.33
N GLU A 71 -10.03 8.50 4.16
CA GLU A 71 -10.80 9.05 5.27
C GLU A 71 -9.91 9.49 6.44
N GLU A 72 -8.98 8.64 6.88
CA GLU A 72 -8.19 8.91 8.10
C GLU A 72 -7.00 9.85 7.83
N LEU A 73 -6.48 9.84 6.61
CA LEU A 73 -5.18 10.43 6.29
C LEU A 73 -5.19 11.32 5.04
N GLY A 74 -6.33 11.46 4.35
CA GLY A 74 -6.43 12.23 3.10
C GLY A 74 -5.41 11.83 2.05
N ALA A 75 -5.05 10.55 2.00
CA ALA A 75 -3.93 10.10 1.21
C ALA A 75 -4.25 10.00 -0.28
N GLU A 76 -3.24 10.22 -1.11
CA GLU A 76 -3.23 9.81 -2.51
C GLU A 76 -2.61 8.40 -2.57
N ILE A 77 -3.24 7.48 -3.31
CA ILE A 77 -2.76 6.10 -3.42
C ILE A 77 -2.60 5.65 -4.86
N ASP A 78 -1.57 4.85 -5.11
CA ASP A 78 -1.38 4.05 -6.31
C ASP A 78 -1.49 2.57 -5.94
N ILE A 79 -2.30 1.80 -6.69
CA ILE A 79 -2.37 0.33 -6.55
C ILE A 79 -1.97 -0.30 -7.87
N THR A 80 -0.96 -1.18 -7.85
CA THR A 80 -0.42 -1.80 -9.07
C THR A 80 -0.15 -3.28 -8.84
N PRO A 81 -0.53 -4.18 -9.76
CA PRO A 81 -0.06 -5.56 -9.74
C PRO A 81 1.46 -5.60 -9.85
N VAL A 82 2.13 -6.39 -9.00
CA VAL A 82 3.58 -6.53 -9.04
C VAL A 82 4.01 -7.99 -9.02
N MET A 83 5.20 -8.25 -9.52
CA MET A 83 5.82 -9.57 -9.57
C MET A 83 7.09 -9.57 -8.73
N ASN A 84 7.33 -10.66 -8.00
CA ASN A 84 8.61 -10.88 -7.36
C ASN A 84 9.62 -11.46 -8.37
N ARG A 85 10.83 -11.82 -7.90
CA ARG A 85 11.87 -12.39 -8.76
C ARG A 85 11.43 -13.68 -9.46
N ASP A 86 10.77 -14.58 -8.74
CA ASP A 86 10.40 -15.90 -9.28
C ASP A 86 9.28 -15.76 -10.31
N ASP A 87 8.28 -14.92 -10.01
CA ASP A 87 7.20 -14.54 -10.92
C ASP A 87 7.77 -13.95 -12.24
N LEU A 88 8.75 -13.05 -12.13
CA LEU A 88 9.42 -12.44 -13.28
C LEU A 88 10.15 -13.49 -14.14
N LEU A 89 10.94 -14.37 -13.51
CA LEU A 89 11.68 -15.42 -14.21
C LEU A 89 10.74 -16.38 -14.95
N GLN A 90 9.65 -16.78 -14.31
CA GLN A 90 8.61 -17.61 -14.94
C GLN A 90 7.99 -16.90 -16.14
N GLY A 91 7.66 -15.62 -16.02
CA GLY A 91 7.11 -14.82 -17.12
C GLY A 91 8.08 -14.74 -18.32
N LEU A 92 9.35 -14.43 -18.07
CA LEU A 92 10.36 -14.29 -19.12
C LEU A 92 10.64 -15.60 -19.87
N GLN A 93 10.64 -16.76 -19.20
CA GLN A 93 10.83 -18.07 -19.82
C GLN A 93 9.81 -18.38 -20.92
N THR A 94 8.60 -17.81 -20.83
CA THR A 94 7.56 -17.99 -21.86
C THR A 94 7.83 -17.19 -23.13
N LEU A 95 8.62 -16.11 -23.05
CA LEU A 95 8.99 -15.27 -24.20
C LEU A 95 10.11 -15.91 -25.03
N GLU A 96 10.99 -16.69 -24.41
CA GLU A 96 12.09 -17.38 -25.10
C GLU A 96 11.62 -18.57 -25.96
N GLN A 97 10.37 -18.99 -25.79
CA GLN A 97 9.77 -20.15 -26.48
C GLN A 97 8.89 -19.76 -27.69
N GLY A 98 8.78 -18.48 -28.02
CA GLY A 98 8.03 -17.96 -29.19
C GLY A 98 8.95 -17.32 -30.23
#